data_AF-A0A060DQP2-F1
#
_entry.id   AF-A0A060DQP2-F1
#
_cell.length_a   1.000
_cell.length_b   1.000
_cell.length_c   1.000
_cell.angle_alpha   90.00
_cell.angle_beta   90.00
_cell.angle_gamma   90.00
#
_symmetry.space_group_name_H-M   'P 1'
#
loop_
_entity.id
_entity.type
_entity.pdbx_description
1 polymer ?
#
loop_
_entity_poly.entity_id
_entity_poly.type
_entity_poly.pdbx_seq_one_letter_code
_entity_poly.pdbx_strand_id
1 'polypeptide(L)'
;MADSAYRSKANEAAIAAAGRRSMMHFRKPKGRPMLEPHQRANRTRSAVRSAVEHVFADQKARMGLFIRTIGLGRATVKIGLANLAYNFRRLIWLEGRTAPV
;
A
#
# COMPACT_ATOMS: atom_id res chain seq x y z
N MET A 1 -0.24 7.12 -3.20
CA MET A 1 0.09 6.39 -4.43
C MET A 1 -1.13 5.59 -4.85
N ALA A 2 -1.45 5.57 -6.14
CA ALA A 2 -2.66 4.91 -6.65
C ALA A 2 -2.44 4.39 -8.08
N ASP A 3 -3.39 3.60 -8.57
CA ASP A 3 -3.41 3.21 -9.98
C ASP A 3 -3.70 4.42 -10.88
N SER A 4 -3.28 4.32 -12.15
CA SER A 4 -3.61 5.27 -13.21
C SER A 4 -5.10 5.57 -13.34
N ALA A 5 -5.98 4.60 -13.04
CA ALA A 5 -7.44 4.80 -13.08
C ALA A 5 -7.95 5.87 -12.10
N TYR A 6 -7.20 6.14 -11.02
CA TYR A 6 -7.54 7.17 -10.03
C TYR A 6 -7.06 8.57 -10.41
N ARG A 7 -6.42 8.75 -11.57
CA ARG A 7 -5.90 10.04 -12.03
C ARG A 7 -6.99 10.91 -12.66
N SER A 8 -7.98 11.29 -11.85
CA SER A 8 -8.98 12.29 -12.21
C SER A 8 -8.48 13.71 -11.91
N LYS A 9 -9.01 14.71 -12.62
CA LYS A 9 -8.71 16.13 -12.34
C LYS A 9 -9.02 16.49 -10.88
N ALA A 10 -10.13 16.00 -10.35
CA ALA A 10 -10.52 16.22 -8.96
C ALA A 10 -9.51 15.64 -7.97
N ASN A 11 -9.02 14.43 -8.20
CA ASN A 11 -8.03 13.81 -7.33
C ASN A 11 -6.67 14.52 -7.41
N GLU A 12 -6.23 14.91 -8.61
CA GLU A 12 -5.00 15.68 -8.78
C GLU A 12 -5.09 17.06 -8.10
N ALA A 13 -6.24 17.75 -8.22
CA ALA A 13 -6.48 19.01 -7.52
C ALA A 13 -6.47 18.83 -5.99
N ALA A 14 -7.12 17.78 -5.47
CA ALA A 14 -7.11 17.48 -4.04
C ALA A 14 -5.70 17.16 -3.51
N ILE A 15 -4.90 16.43 -4.29
CA ILE A 15 -3.50 16.13 -3.95
C ILE A 15 -2.66 17.41 -3.91
N ALA A 16 -2.82 18.29 -4.90
CA ALA A 16 -2.13 19.57 -4.95
C ALA A 16 -2.55 20.50 -3.79
N ALA A 17 -3.84 20.58 -3.49
CA ALA A 17 -4.37 21.35 -2.37
C ALA A 17 -3.85 20.85 -1.01
N ALA A 18 -3.61 19.54 -0.89
CA ALA A 18 -2.97 18.95 0.29
C ALA A 18 -1.45 19.15 0.35
N GLY A 19 -0.84 19.91 -0.58
CA GLY A 19 0.60 20.16 -0.65
C GLY A 19 1.42 18.91 -1.00
N ARG A 20 0.81 17.90 -1.61
CA ARG A 20 1.46 16.61 -1.90
C ARG A 20 1.79 16.48 -3.39
N ARG A 21 2.84 15.72 -3.69
CA ARG A 21 3.16 15.33 -5.07
C ARG A 21 2.30 14.15 -5.50
N SER A 22 1.80 14.18 -6.75
CA SER A 22 1.10 13.03 -7.32
C SER A 22 2.03 11.84 -7.51
N MET A 23 1.77 10.80 -6.72
CA MET A 23 2.46 9.52 -6.76
C MET A 23 1.61 8.44 -7.42
N MET A 24 0.74 8.81 -8.36
CA MET A 24 -0.08 7.86 -9.12
C MET A 24 0.71 7.21 -10.24
N HIS A 25 0.50 5.92 -10.48
CA HIS A 25 1.17 5.18 -11.57
C HIS A 25 0.85 5.73 -12.95
N PHE A 26 1.82 5.63 -13.86
CA PHE A 26 1.60 5.87 -15.28
C PHE A 26 1.14 4.59 -15.96
N ARG A 27 0.08 4.69 -16.78
CA ARG A 27 -0.40 3.58 -17.61
C ARG A 27 0.55 3.37 -18.80
N LYS A 28 0.89 2.12 -19.11
CA LYS A 28 1.64 1.77 -20.32
C LYS A 28 0.77 2.05 -21.56
N PRO A 29 1.27 2.77 -22.58
CA PRO A 29 0.53 2.98 -23.82
C PRO A 29 0.37 1.68 -24.61
N LYS A 30 -0.76 1.53 -25.31
CA LYS A 30 -1.02 0.35 -26.17
C LYS A 30 -0.06 0.37 -27.36
N GLY A 31 0.60 -0.75 -27.64
CA GLY A 31 1.46 -0.91 -28.81
C GLY A 31 2.77 -0.10 -28.80
N ARG A 32 3.14 0.54 -27.68
CA ARG A 32 4.38 1.33 -27.57
C ARG A 32 5.12 1.02 -26.26
N PRO A 33 6.46 1.14 -26.24
CA PRO A 33 7.21 1.09 -24.99
C PRO A 33 6.82 2.26 -24.08
N MET A 34 6.92 2.04 -22.77
CA MET A 34 6.72 3.11 -21.80
C MET A 34 7.94 4.03 -21.79
N LEU A 35 7.73 5.34 -21.72
CA LEU A 35 8.82 6.31 -21.62
C LEU A 35 9.71 6.01 -20.40
N GLU A 36 11.03 6.06 -20.57
CA GLU A 36 12.00 5.72 -19.51
C GLU A 36 11.77 6.51 -18.20
N PRO A 37 11.48 7.82 -18.20
CA PRO A 37 11.16 8.55 -16.97
C PRO A 37 9.93 7.99 -16.25
N HIS A 38 8.89 7.58 -16.99
CA HIS A 38 7.69 6.98 -16.41
C HIS A 38 7.98 5.58 -15.85
N GLN A 39 8.86 4.81 -16.50
CA GLN A 39 9.32 3.52 -15.98
C GLN A 39 10.06 3.67 -14.66
N ARG A 40 11.01 4.62 -14.57
CA ARG A 40 11.75 4.88 -13.35
C ARG A 40 10.84 5.35 -12.21
N ALA A 41 9.89 6.23 -12.51
CA ALA A 41 8.88 6.67 -11.55
C ALA A 41 8.00 5.52 -11.07
N ASN A 42 7.49 4.69 -11.98
CA ASN A 42 6.69 3.53 -11.64
C ASN A 42 7.49 2.49 -10.84
N ARG A 43 8.76 2.25 -11.14
CA ARG A 43 9.63 1.33 -10.39
C ARG A 43 9.78 1.77 -8.93
N THR A 44 10.05 3.06 -8.72
CA THR A 44 10.17 3.64 -7.37
C THR A 44 8.86 3.50 -6.58
N ARG A 45 7.73 3.79 -7.24
CA ARG A 45 6.39 3.62 -6.65
C ARG A 45 6.08 2.15 -6.34
N SER A 46 6.38 1.23 -7.27
CA SER A 46 6.17 -0.20 -7.10
C SER A 46 6.96 -0.80 -5.92
N ALA A 47 8.17 -0.30 -5.64
CA ALA A 47 8.95 -0.74 -4.48
C ALA A 47 8.20 -0.46 -3.16
N VAL A 48 7.64 0.75 -3.02
CA VAL A 48 6.81 1.11 -1.87
C VAL A 48 5.52 0.29 -1.84
N ARG A 49 4.89 0.07 -3.00
CA ARG A 49 3.68 -0.76 -3.11
C ARG A 49 3.90 -2.16 -2.58
N SER A 50 4.97 -2.80 -3.02
CA SER A 50 5.27 -4.19 -2.71
C SER A 50 5.46 -4.39 -1.21
N ALA A 51 6.12 -3.44 -0.54
CA ALA A 51 6.26 -3.47 0.92
C ALA A 51 4.90 -3.43 1.65
N VAL A 52 3.94 -2.66 1.14
CA VAL A 52 2.59 -2.56 1.72
C VAL A 52 1.72 -3.77 1.34
N GLU A 53 1.77 -4.22 0.09
CA GLU A 53 1.03 -5.40 -0.38
C GLU A 53 1.44 -6.67 0.36
N HIS A 54 2.70 -6.77 0.78
CA HIS A 54 3.15 -7.87 1.63
C HIS A 54 2.40 -7.94 2.97
N VAL A 55 2.13 -6.78 3.60
CA VAL A 55 1.32 -6.71 4.83
C VAL A 55 -0.09 -7.25 4.58
N PHE A 56 -0.73 -6.80 3.51
CA PHE A 56 -2.08 -7.26 3.16
C PHE A 56 -2.12 -8.75 2.81
N ALA A 57 -1.11 -9.25 2.11
CA ALA A 57 -1.00 -10.68 1.78
C ALA A 57 -0.92 -11.53 3.05
N ASP A 58 -0.09 -11.13 4.02
CA ASP A 58 0.06 -11.82 5.30
C ASP A 58 -1.22 -11.72 6.16
N GLN A 59 -1.87 -10.55 6.20
CA GLN A 59 -3.17 -10.39 6.85
C GLN A 59 -4.24 -11.30 6.25
N LYS A 60 -4.31 -11.40 4.92
CA LYS A 60 -5.32 -12.23 4.26
C LYS A 60 -5.02 -13.72 4.37
N ALA A 61 -3.78 -14.14 4.11
CA ALA A 61 -3.41 -15.55 4.03
C ALA A 61 -3.13 -16.16 5.41
N ARG A 62 -2.32 -15.49 6.25
CA ARG A 62 -1.86 -16.03 7.53
C ARG A 62 -2.72 -15.63 8.71
N MET A 63 -3.29 -14.41 8.70
CA MET A 63 -4.23 -13.99 9.76
C MET A 63 -5.69 -14.32 9.44
N GLY A 64 -6.00 -14.77 8.22
CA GLY A 64 -7.38 -15.03 7.80
C GLY A 64 -8.28 -13.80 7.90
N LEU A 65 -7.72 -12.59 7.73
CA LEU A 65 -8.43 -11.35 7.99
C LEU A 65 -9.63 -11.22 7.04
N PHE A 66 -10.83 -11.20 7.64
CA PHE A 66 -12.07 -11.07 6.92
C PHE A 66 -13.04 -10.15 7.66
N ILE A 67 -13.53 -9.09 7.00
CA ILE A 67 -14.34 -8.05 7.63
C ILE A 67 -15.76 -8.13 7.08
N ARG A 68 -16.70 -8.62 7.89
CA ARG A 68 -18.16 -8.63 7.64
C ARG A 68 -18.95 -8.06 8.84
N THR A 69 -18.34 -7.13 9.57
CA THR A 69 -18.97 -6.51 10.73
C THR A 69 -20.00 -5.47 10.31
N ILE A 70 -21.14 -5.43 11.00
CA ILE A 70 -22.13 -4.35 10.83
C ILE A 70 -21.62 -3.08 11.50
N GLY A 71 -21.57 -1.98 10.76
CA GLY A 71 -21.15 -0.67 11.25
C GLY A 71 -19.65 -0.37 11.07
N LEU A 72 -19.37 0.87 10.65
CA LEU A 72 -18.02 1.35 10.34
C LEU A 72 -17.08 1.33 11.54
N GLY A 73 -17.58 1.65 12.75
CA GLY A 73 -16.77 1.62 13.97
C GLY A 73 -16.19 0.24 14.26
N ARG A 74 -17.00 -0.82 14.13
CA ARG A 74 -16.56 -2.21 14.34
C ARG A 74 -15.56 -2.65 13.29
N ALA A 75 -15.79 -2.27 12.02
CA ALA A 75 -14.85 -2.55 10.93
C ALA A 75 -13.50 -1.86 11.17
N THR A 76 -13.53 -0.60 11.60
CA THR A 76 -12.33 0.20 11.90
C THR A 76 -11.51 -0.43 13.00
N VAL A 77 -12.13 -0.81 14.12
CA VAL A 77 -11.45 -1.49 15.23
C VAL A 77 -10.84 -2.82 14.77
N LYS A 78 -11.57 -3.62 13.99
CA LYS A 78 -11.06 -4.91 13.47
C LYS A 78 -9.83 -4.72 12.57
N ILE A 79 -9.85 -3.73 11.68
CA ILE A 79 -8.70 -3.37 10.84
C ILE A 79 -7.52 -2.90 11.71
N GLY A 80 -7.79 -2.02 12.68
CA GLY A 80 -6.78 -1.50 13.59
C GLY A 80 -6.05 -2.61 14.36
N LEU A 81 -6.80 -3.53 14.97
CA LEU A 81 -6.24 -4.67 15.69
C LEU A 81 -5.41 -5.59 14.78
N ALA A 82 -5.86 -5.84 13.54
CA ALA A 82 -5.10 -6.63 12.59
C ALA A 82 -3.76 -5.97 12.21
N ASN A 83 -3.75 -4.65 12.05
CA ASN A 83 -2.52 -3.90 11.80
C ASN A 83 -1.57 -3.95 13.00
N LEU A 84 -2.08 -3.81 14.23
CA LEU A 84 -1.26 -3.89 15.45
C LEU A 84 -0.65 -5.28 15.61
N ALA A 85 -1.45 -6.34 15.49
CA ALA A 85 -0.97 -7.71 15.60
C ALA A 85 0.09 -8.04 14.53
N TYR A 86 -0.08 -7.57 13.30
CA TYR A 86 0.94 -7.69 12.25
C TYR A 86 2.25 -7.00 12.66
N ASN A 87 2.18 -5.75 13.11
CA ASN A 87 3.38 -4.99 13.47
C ASN A 87 4.10 -5.57 14.68
N PHE A 88 3.39 -6.06 15.70
CA PHE A 88 4.02 -6.73 16.84
C PHE A 88 4.69 -8.04 16.43
N ARG A 89 4.04 -8.87 15.61
CA ARG A 89 4.68 -10.08 15.08
C ARG A 89 5.92 -9.77 14.26
N ARG A 90 5.87 -8.70 13.46
CA ARG A 90 7.03 -8.23 12.67
C ARG A 90 8.16 -7.72 13.57
N LEU A 91 7.84 -7.00 14.64
CA LEU A 91 8.82 -6.51 15.63
C LEU A 91 9.56 -7.67 16.29
N ILE A 92 8.82 -8.65 16.83
CA ILE A 92 9.40 -9.86 17.45
C ILE A 92 10.36 -10.57 16.49
N TRP A 93 9.97 -10.70 15.22
CA TRP A 93 10.84 -11.31 14.22
C TRP A 93 12.10 -10.49 13.93
N LEU A 94 12.02 -9.16 13.92
CA LEU A 94 13.19 -8.29 13.73
C LEU A 94 14.15 -8.39 14.92
N GLU A 95 13.63 -8.32 16.15
CA GLU A 95 14.41 -8.43 17.38
C GLU A 95 15.07 -9.81 17.51
N GLY A 96 14.35 -10.87 17.15
CA GLY A 96 14.89 -12.23 17.14
C GLY A 96 16.00 -12.47 16.11
N ARG A 97 16.12 -11.62 15.07
CA ARG A 97 17.24 -11.66 14.11
C ARG A 97 18.47 -10.88 14.58
N THR A 98 18.27 -9.89 15.46
CA THR A 98 19.35 -9.04 15.98
C THR A 98 20.00 -9.60 17.23
N ALA A 99 19.39 -10.59 17.89
CA ALA A 99 19.99 -11.26 19.03
C ALA A 99 21.15 -12.16 18.55
N PRO A 100 22.38 -11.96 19.04
CA PRO A 100 23.46 -12.92 18.80
C PRO A 100 23.09 -14.25 19.49
N VAL A 101 23.28 -15.36 18.77
CA VAL A 101 23.18 -16.73 19.31
C VAL A 101 24.24 -16.99 20.36
#